data_AF-A0A926AA34-F1
#
_entry.id   AF-A0A926AA34-F1
#
_cell.length_a   1.000
_cell.length_b   1.000
_cell.length_c   1.000
_cell.angle_alpha   90.00
_cell.angle_beta   90.00
_cell.angle_gamma   90.00
#
_symmetry.space_group_name_H-M   'P 1'
#
loop_
_entity.id
_entity.type
_entity.pdbx_description
1 polymer ?
#
loop_
_entity_poly.entity_id
_entity_poly.type
_entity_poly.pdbx_seq_one_letter_code
_entity_poly.pdbx_strand_id
1 'polypeptide(L)'
;MNRTDRLLAIVLALQAKGERRAEDLAALFETSKRTIYRDIQALCEAGVPVIAMPGRGYMLDEGYFLPPLSFSIDEATLLLLGMDVMAESFDADYRRVAQMAQSKIEGVLPPFTRERAVWLRASLMFVAMDALNSAQIERLRQIRRAIFNQQRVRFVYHTRYPDDRAPEQRDADPYALVSVDGVWYLRGYCHLRRGLRIFRLSRISELQILAQTFQRPA
;
A
#
# COMPACT_ATOMS: atom_id res chain seq x y z
N MET A 1 -6.76 -17.32 22.34
CA MET A 1 -6.22 -17.89 21.08
C MET A 1 -5.97 -19.38 21.26
N ASN A 2 -6.41 -20.23 20.33
CA ASN A 2 -6.14 -21.67 20.40
C ASN A 2 -4.64 -21.94 20.12
N ARG A 3 -4.15 -23.16 20.39
CA ARG A 3 -2.71 -23.47 20.22
C ARG A 3 -2.27 -23.44 18.75
N THR A 4 -3.07 -23.98 17.84
CA THR A 4 -2.74 -24.07 16.40
C THR A 4 -2.62 -22.68 15.77
N ASP A 5 -3.56 -21.78 16.06
CA ASP A 5 -3.53 -20.38 15.63
C ASP A 5 -2.28 -19.69 16.15
N ARG A 6 -1.90 -19.95 17.41
CA ARG A 6 -0.69 -19.38 18.01
C ARG A 6 0.58 -19.87 17.36
N LEU A 7 0.67 -21.17 17.04
CA LEU A 7 1.82 -21.73 16.33
C LEU A 7 2.00 -21.06 14.96
N LEU A 8 0.92 -20.94 14.18
CA LEU A 8 0.95 -20.23 12.90
C LEU A 8 1.35 -18.76 13.07
N ALA A 9 0.77 -18.07 14.06
CA ALA A 9 1.08 -16.68 14.35
C ALA A 9 2.55 -16.46 14.76
N ILE A 10 3.16 -17.39 15.50
CA ILE A 10 4.58 -17.35 15.84
C ILE A 10 5.44 -17.43 14.58
N VAL A 11 5.15 -18.36 13.65
CA VAL A 11 5.93 -18.48 12.41
C VAL A 11 5.82 -17.20 11.57
N LEU A 12 4.62 -16.65 11.41
CA LEU A 12 4.40 -15.38 10.71
C LEU A 12 5.16 -14.22 11.37
N ALA A 13 5.20 -14.17 12.71
CA ALA A 13 5.90 -13.13 13.45
C ALA A 13 7.43 -13.18 13.26
N LEU A 14 8.00 -14.39 13.18
CA LEU A 14 9.42 -14.62 12.90
C LEU A 14 9.77 -14.36 11.43
N GLN A 15 8.85 -14.61 10.50
CA GLN A 15 9.05 -14.32 9.08
C GLN A 15 9.01 -12.80 8.80
N ALA A 16 8.10 -12.07 9.44
CA ALA A 16 7.92 -10.62 9.19
C ALA A 16 9.04 -9.76 9.78
N LYS A 17 9.61 -10.19 10.91
CA LYS A 17 10.78 -9.55 11.53
C LYS A 17 11.75 -10.66 11.89
N GLY A 18 12.88 -10.71 11.19
CA GLY A 18 13.83 -11.83 11.26
C GLY A 18 14.15 -12.28 12.70
N GLU A 19 14.27 -11.36 13.65
CA GLU A 19 14.60 -11.70 15.05
C GLU A 19 13.51 -11.26 16.04
N ARG A 20 13.08 -12.17 16.92
CA ARG A 20 12.15 -11.89 18.03
C ARG A 20 12.56 -12.59 19.31
N ARG A 21 12.52 -11.89 20.45
CA ARG A 21 12.74 -12.52 21.76
C ARG A 21 11.50 -13.27 22.22
N ALA A 22 11.70 -14.28 23.07
CA ALA A 22 10.60 -15.00 23.71
C ALA A 22 9.66 -14.06 24.50
N GLU A 23 10.23 -12.99 25.06
CA GLU A 23 9.51 -11.93 25.79
C GLU A 23 8.58 -11.14 24.88
N ASP A 24 9.05 -10.78 23.68
CA ASP A 24 8.25 -10.05 22.70
C ASP A 24 7.10 -10.90 22.18
N LEU A 25 7.35 -12.19 21.91
CA LEU A 25 6.32 -13.12 21.47
C LEU A 25 5.30 -13.40 22.58
N ALA A 26 5.76 -13.52 23.83
CA ALA A 26 4.89 -13.70 24.99
C ALA A 26 3.96 -12.49 25.18
N ALA A 27 4.49 -11.27 25.08
CA ALA A 27 3.69 -10.05 25.13
C ALA A 27 2.72 -9.93 23.94
N LEU A 28 3.18 -10.22 22.71
CA LEU A 28 2.38 -10.12 21.49
C LEU A 28 1.18 -11.08 21.50
N PHE A 29 1.35 -12.28 22.05
CA PHE A 29 0.31 -13.32 22.07
C PHE A 29 -0.36 -13.50 23.43
N GLU A 30 -0.14 -12.55 24.35
CA GLU A 30 -0.72 -12.54 25.70
C GLU A 30 -0.54 -13.87 26.43
N THR A 31 0.68 -14.41 26.40
CA THR A 31 1.02 -15.70 26.99
C THR A 31 2.32 -15.65 27.79
N SER A 32 2.71 -16.77 28.39
CA SER A 32 3.95 -16.86 29.17
C SER A 32 5.15 -17.21 28.30
N LYS A 33 6.36 -16.83 28.73
CA LYS A 33 7.62 -17.29 28.11
C LYS A 33 7.71 -18.81 28.02
N ARG A 34 7.23 -19.50 29.06
CA ARG A 34 7.16 -20.96 29.11
C ARG A 34 6.27 -21.53 28.01
N THR A 35 5.17 -20.86 27.69
CA THR A 35 4.29 -21.23 26.58
C THR A 35 5.00 -21.06 25.24
N ILE A 36 5.67 -19.91 25.03
CA ILE A 36 6.45 -19.66 23.82
C ILE A 36 7.53 -20.72 23.63
N TYR A 37 8.29 -21.08 24.68
CA TYR A 37 9.30 -22.13 24.57
C TYR A 37 8.70 -23.48 24.14
N ARG A 38 7.54 -23.87 24.69
CA ARG A 38 6.85 -25.09 24.28
C ARG A 38 6.32 -25.03 22.86
N ASP A 39 5.88 -23.85 22.42
CA ASP A 39 5.37 -23.67 21.06
C ASP A 39 6.51 -23.66 20.03
N ILE A 40 7.65 -23.02 20.32
CA ILE A 40 8.87 -23.08 19.50
C ILE A 40 9.35 -24.53 19.38
N GLN A 41 9.37 -25.27 20.48
CA GLN A 41 9.73 -26.69 20.45
C GLN A 41 8.77 -27.49 19.57
N ALA A 42 7.46 -27.27 19.69
CA ALA A 42 6.47 -27.94 18.86
C ALA A 42 6.61 -27.58 17.36
N LEU A 43 7.01 -26.34 17.04
CA LEU A 43 7.33 -25.93 15.68
C LEU A 43 8.56 -26.67 15.14
N CYS A 44 9.63 -26.78 15.92
CA CYS A 44 10.82 -27.56 15.55
C CYS A 44 10.48 -29.04 15.33
N GLU A 45 9.69 -29.64 16.22
CA GLU A 45 9.20 -31.01 16.10
C GLU A 45 8.33 -31.21 14.84
N ALA A 46 7.62 -30.18 14.40
CA ALA A 46 6.84 -30.16 13.17
C ALA A 46 7.68 -29.84 11.90
N GLY A 47 9.00 -29.73 12.02
CA GLY A 47 9.90 -29.48 10.89
C GLY A 47 10.00 -28.02 10.45
N VAL A 48 9.53 -27.08 11.27
CA VAL A 48 9.76 -25.64 11.05
C VAL A 48 11.19 -25.31 11.51
N PRO A 49 12.08 -24.79 10.64
CA PRO A 49 13.48 -24.56 10.95
C PRO A 49 13.64 -23.25 11.73
N VAL A 50 13.31 -23.30 13.02
CA VAL A 50 13.52 -22.19 13.95
C VAL A 50 14.94 -22.24 14.52
N ILE A 51 15.70 -21.16 14.33
CA ILE A 51 17.04 -20.95 14.86
C ILE A 51 16.95 -20.19 16.19
N ALA A 52 17.57 -20.72 17.24
CA ALA A 52 17.74 -20.02 18.50
C ALA A 52 19.06 -19.24 18.50
N MET A 53 18.97 -17.92 18.68
CA MET A 53 20.11 -17.01 18.72
C MET A 53 20.33 -16.53 20.17
N PRO A 54 21.40 -16.96 20.86
CA PRO A 54 21.67 -16.56 22.24
C PRO A 54 21.65 -15.03 22.41
N GLY A 55 20.84 -14.54 23.35
CA GLY A 55 20.69 -13.10 23.65
C GLY A 55 19.87 -12.30 22.63
N ARG A 56 19.51 -12.88 21.48
CA ARG A 56 18.76 -12.21 20.39
C ARG A 56 17.35 -12.76 20.20
N GLY A 57 17.12 -14.03 20.55
CA GLY A 57 15.80 -14.67 20.49
C GLY A 57 15.73 -15.77 19.45
N TYR A 58 14.68 -15.76 18.64
CA TYR A 58 14.41 -16.75 17.60
C TYR A 58 14.32 -16.09 16.23
N MET A 59 14.65 -16.86 15.20
CA MET A 59 14.54 -16.52 13.78
C MET A 59 14.19 -17.78 12.98
N LEU A 60 13.61 -17.62 11.79
CA LEU A 60 13.51 -18.72 10.82
C LEU A 60 14.82 -18.81 10.01
N ASP A 61 15.22 -20.03 9.63
CA ASP A 61 16.37 -20.23 8.75
C ASP A 61 16.24 -19.44 7.44
N GLU A 62 17.37 -18.96 6.91
CA GLU A 62 17.39 -18.14 5.71
C GLU A 62 16.84 -18.93 4.52
N GLY A 63 15.76 -18.45 3.92
CA GLY A 63 15.09 -19.12 2.80
C GLY A 63 13.96 -20.08 3.20
N TYR A 64 13.66 -20.25 4.49
CA TYR A 64 12.40 -20.88 4.90
C TYR A 64 11.23 -19.94 4.65
N PHE A 65 10.44 -20.24 3.62
CA PHE A 65 9.17 -19.58 3.36
C PHE A 65 8.04 -20.44 3.88
N LEU A 66 7.12 -19.83 4.64
CA LEU A 66 5.82 -20.44 4.87
C LEU A 66 5.18 -20.82 3.51
N PRO A 67 4.39 -21.91 3.45
CA PRO A 67 3.54 -22.16 2.30
C PRO A 67 2.74 -20.89 1.94
N PRO A 68 2.39 -20.71 0.65
CA PRO A 68 1.75 -19.49 0.17
C PRO A 68 0.61 -19.06 1.09
N LEU A 69 0.52 -17.75 1.36
CA LEU A 69 -0.56 -17.17 2.18
C LEU A 69 -1.90 -17.77 1.76
N SER A 70 -2.56 -18.45 2.70
CA SER A 70 -3.89 -19.00 2.47
C SER A 70 -4.89 -17.85 2.54
N PHE A 71 -5.53 -17.53 1.42
CA PHE A 71 -6.65 -16.61 1.39
C PHE A 71 -7.95 -17.39 1.47
N SER A 72 -8.88 -16.91 2.29
CA SER A 72 -10.29 -17.26 2.16
C SER A 72 -10.86 -16.75 0.83
N ILE A 73 -12.03 -17.25 0.46
CA ILE A 73 -12.74 -16.79 -0.74
C ILE A 73 -12.98 -15.28 -0.68
N ASP A 74 -13.40 -14.76 0.49
CA ASP A 74 -13.72 -13.35 0.66
C ASP A 74 -12.47 -12.47 0.60
N GLU A 75 -11.36 -12.88 1.21
CA GLU A 75 -10.09 -12.14 1.14
C GLU A 75 -9.55 -12.10 -0.29
N ALA A 76 -9.55 -13.24 -0.99
CA ALA A 76 -9.13 -13.30 -2.38
C ALA A 76 -10.03 -12.42 -3.26
N THR A 77 -11.34 -12.51 -3.08
CA THR A 77 -12.32 -11.70 -3.83
C THR A 77 -12.07 -10.21 -3.60
N LEU A 78 -11.95 -9.79 -2.33
CA LEU A 78 -11.75 -8.38 -1.97
C LEU A 78 -10.44 -7.82 -2.54
N LEU A 79 -9.35 -8.58 -2.48
CA LEU A 79 -8.05 -8.16 -3.02
C LEU A 79 -8.09 -8.03 -4.55
N LEU A 80 -8.63 -9.04 -5.25
CA LEU A 80 -8.73 -9.02 -6.70
C LEU A 80 -9.62 -7.87 -7.20
N LEU A 81 -10.77 -7.69 -6.55
CA LEU A 81 -11.72 -6.62 -6.83
C LEU A 81 -11.16 -5.23 -6.54
N GLY A 82 -10.50 -5.07 -5.39
CA GLY A 82 -9.83 -3.80 -5.04
C GLY A 82 -8.75 -3.43 -6.04
N MET A 83 -8.01 -4.41 -6.57
CA MET A 83 -7.03 -4.17 -7.63
C MET A 83 -7.67 -3.74 -8.95
N ASP A 84 -8.84 -4.26 -9.32
CA ASP A 84 -9.58 -3.80 -10.51
C ASP A 84 -9.98 -2.33 -10.38
N VAL A 85 -10.63 -1.99 -9.27
CA VAL A 85 -11.07 -0.62 -8.99
C VAL A 85 -9.89 0.35 -9.00
N MET A 86 -8.77 -0.04 -8.39
CA MET A 86 -7.58 0.80 -8.37
C MET A 86 -6.92 0.89 -9.74
N ALA A 87 -6.85 -0.19 -10.51
CA ALA A 87 -6.26 -0.20 -11.85
C ALA A 87 -6.95 0.77 -12.82
N GLU A 88 -8.23 1.04 -12.62
CA GLU A 88 -8.98 2.06 -13.38
C GLU A 88 -8.65 3.50 -12.98
N SER A 89 -8.21 3.71 -11.74
CA SER A 89 -7.94 5.03 -11.18
C SER A 89 -6.53 5.58 -11.51
N PHE A 90 -5.67 4.78 -12.14
CA PHE A 90 -4.27 5.11 -12.43
C PHE A 90 -3.91 4.92 -13.91
N ASP A 91 -2.63 5.09 -14.25
CA ASP A 91 -2.12 4.93 -15.61
C ASP A 91 -2.04 3.47 -16.09
N ALA A 92 -1.72 3.31 -17.39
CA ALA A 92 -1.55 2.01 -18.01
C ALA A 92 -0.45 1.15 -17.37
N ASP A 93 0.60 1.76 -16.79
CA ASP A 93 1.66 1.04 -16.10
C ASP A 93 1.15 0.42 -14.80
N TYR A 94 0.38 1.17 -14.01
CA TYR A 94 -0.25 0.66 -12.80
C TYR A 94 -1.31 -0.41 -13.10
N ARG A 95 -2.06 -0.27 -14.19
CA ARG A 95 -2.98 -1.32 -14.66
C ARG A 95 -2.24 -2.62 -14.94
N ARG A 96 -1.10 -2.56 -15.63
CA ARG A 96 -0.24 -3.72 -15.89
C ARG A 96 0.33 -4.32 -14.60
N VAL A 97 0.81 -3.49 -13.66
CA VAL A 97 1.31 -3.96 -12.36
C VAL A 97 0.20 -4.65 -11.55
N ALA A 98 -1.01 -4.09 -11.56
CA ALA A 98 -2.18 -4.69 -10.91
C ALA A 98 -2.52 -6.05 -11.51
N GLN A 99 -2.54 -6.17 -12.85
CA GLN A 99 -2.76 -7.46 -13.53
C GLN A 99 -1.69 -8.50 -13.16
N MET A 100 -0.42 -8.11 -13.12
CA MET A 100 0.67 -9.00 -12.68
C MET A 100 0.51 -9.44 -11.22
N ALA A 101 0.09 -8.54 -10.34
CA ALA A 101 -0.18 -8.87 -8.94
C ALA A 101 -1.38 -9.81 -8.78
N GLN A 102 -2.46 -9.57 -9.54
CA GLN A 102 -3.63 -10.45 -9.62
C GLN A 102 -3.23 -11.86 -10.06
N SER A 103 -2.44 -12.00 -11.14
CA SER A 103 -1.99 -13.33 -11.60
C SER A 103 -1.14 -14.06 -10.55
N LYS A 104 -0.32 -13.34 -9.77
CA LYS A 104 0.45 -13.93 -8.67
C LYS A 104 -0.46 -14.41 -7.53
N ILE A 105 -1.45 -13.60 -7.15
CA ILE A 105 -2.42 -13.96 -6.11
C ILE A 105 -3.25 -15.15 -6.56
N GLU A 106 -3.86 -15.09 -7.74
CA GLU A 106 -4.62 -16.21 -8.30
C GLU A 106 -3.76 -17.46 -8.36
N GLY A 107 -2.51 -17.35 -8.82
CA GLY A 107 -1.55 -18.44 -8.94
C GLY A 107 -1.33 -19.24 -7.65
N VAL A 108 -1.41 -18.61 -6.48
CA VAL A 108 -1.23 -19.26 -5.18
C VAL A 108 -2.53 -19.79 -4.55
N LEU A 109 -3.70 -19.48 -5.11
CA LEU A 109 -4.98 -19.94 -4.58
C LEU A 109 -5.24 -21.42 -4.92
N PRO A 110 -5.78 -22.21 -3.97
CA PRO A 110 -6.35 -23.52 -4.25
C PRO A 110 -7.44 -23.44 -5.34
N PRO A 111 -7.63 -24.47 -6.18
CA PRO A 111 -8.57 -24.43 -7.31
C PRO A 111 -9.98 -23.98 -6.93
N PHE A 112 -10.56 -24.55 -5.86
CA PHE A 112 -11.90 -24.20 -5.38
C PHE A 112 -12.02 -22.73 -4.96
N THR A 113 -11.05 -22.23 -4.20
CA THR A 113 -11.01 -20.82 -3.77
C THR A 113 -10.88 -19.88 -4.96
N ARG A 114 -10.01 -20.24 -5.92
CA ARG A 114 -9.79 -19.45 -7.13
C ARG A 114 -11.05 -19.33 -7.97
N GLU A 115 -11.71 -20.45 -8.26
CA GLU A 115 -12.95 -20.49 -9.04
C GLU A 115 -14.04 -19.64 -8.38
N ARG A 116 -14.22 -19.78 -7.06
CA ARG A 116 -15.22 -19.01 -6.32
C ARG A 116 -14.91 -17.51 -6.27
N ALA A 117 -13.64 -17.15 -6.04
CA ALA A 117 -13.22 -15.76 -6.00
C ALA A 117 -13.37 -15.08 -7.38
N VAL A 118 -13.00 -15.77 -8.46
CA VAL A 118 -13.18 -15.26 -9.83
C VAL A 118 -14.66 -15.10 -10.17
N TRP A 119 -15.51 -16.07 -9.80
CA TRP A 119 -16.95 -15.98 -10.02
C TRP A 119 -17.59 -14.81 -9.27
N LEU A 120 -17.26 -14.63 -7.97
CA LEU A 120 -17.75 -13.51 -7.18
C LEU A 120 -17.26 -12.17 -7.72
N ARG A 121 -15.97 -12.07 -8.06
CA ARG A 121 -15.37 -10.88 -8.69
C ARG A 121 -16.12 -10.51 -9.97
N ALA A 122 -16.39 -11.47 -10.85
CA ALA A 122 -17.11 -11.24 -12.11
C ALA A 122 -18.58 -10.83 -11.90
N SER A 123 -19.15 -11.16 -10.73
CA SER A 123 -20.53 -10.80 -10.37
C SER A 123 -20.66 -9.40 -9.75
N LEU A 124 -19.52 -8.73 -9.47
CA LEU A 124 -19.48 -7.41 -8.85
C LEU A 124 -18.97 -6.39 -9.87
N MET A 125 -19.78 -5.38 -10.16
CA MET A 125 -19.39 -4.27 -11.04
C MET A 125 -19.20 -2.99 -10.26
N PHE A 126 -18.01 -2.39 -10.40
CA PHE A 126 -17.72 -1.05 -9.91
C PHE A 126 -17.67 -0.12 -11.10
N VAL A 127 -18.57 0.86 -11.13
CA VAL A 127 -18.56 1.89 -12.17
C VAL A 127 -17.81 3.08 -11.61
N ALA A 128 -16.61 3.34 -12.12
CA ALA A 128 -15.91 4.59 -11.83
C ALA A 128 -16.67 5.75 -12.50
N MET A 129 -17.45 6.51 -11.72
CA MET A 129 -18.23 7.64 -12.25
C MET A 129 -17.37 8.81 -12.74
N ASP A 130 -16.15 8.95 -12.24
CA ASP A 130 -15.22 10.05 -12.54
C ASP A 130 -13.84 9.53 -12.95
N ALA A 131 -13.77 8.80 -14.07
CA ALA A 131 -12.48 8.37 -14.63
C ALA A 131 -11.59 9.58 -14.99
N LEU A 132 -10.33 9.54 -14.57
CA LEU A 132 -9.36 10.57 -14.91
C LEU A 132 -9.06 10.56 -16.41
N ASN A 133 -8.98 11.74 -17.02
CA ASN A 133 -8.47 11.84 -18.38
C ASN A 133 -6.94 11.67 -18.44
N SER A 134 -6.40 11.42 -19.63
CA SER A 134 -4.97 11.16 -19.85
C SER A 134 -4.06 12.29 -19.31
N ALA A 135 -4.49 13.54 -19.39
CA ALA A 135 -3.72 14.67 -18.87
C ALA A 135 -3.70 14.71 -17.34
N GLN A 136 -4.80 14.36 -16.67
CA GLN A 136 -4.85 14.24 -15.22
C GLN A 136 -4.00 13.07 -14.73
N ILE A 137 -4.03 11.93 -15.44
CA ILE A 137 -3.20 10.76 -15.16
C ILE A 137 -1.71 11.12 -15.23
N GLU A 138 -1.29 11.84 -16.26
CA GLU A 138 0.10 12.32 -16.39
C GLU A 138 0.51 13.22 -15.21
N ARG A 139 -0.33 14.19 -14.86
CA ARG A 139 -0.05 15.08 -13.72
C ARG A 139 0.04 14.32 -12.41
N LEU A 140 -0.83 13.32 -12.21
CA LEU A 140 -0.79 12.47 -11.04
C LEU A 140 0.54 11.70 -10.97
N ARG A 141 1.01 11.13 -12.09
CA ARG A 141 2.32 10.48 -12.18
C ARG A 141 3.47 11.45 -11.86
N GLN A 142 3.48 12.63 -12.46
CA GLN A 142 4.51 13.65 -12.23
C GLN A 142 4.56 14.09 -10.76
N ILE A 143 3.39 14.37 -10.15
CA ILE A 143 3.31 14.76 -8.74
C ILE A 143 3.79 13.63 -7.83
N ARG A 144 3.43 12.37 -8.11
CA ARG A 144 3.92 11.23 -7.31
C ARG A 144 5.43 11.12 -7.34
N ARG A 145 6.05 11.28 -8.52
CA ARG A 145 7.51 11.32 -8.66
C ARG A 145 8.11 12.48 -7.86
N ALA A 146 7.49 13.65 -7.92
CA ALA A 146 7.94 14.82 -7.17
C ALA A 146 7.83 14.63 -5.65
N ILE A 147 6.75 14.00 -5.15
CA ILE A 147 6.60 13.65 -3.74
C ILE A 147 7.70 12.67 -3.30
N PHE A 148 7.92 11.61 -4.09
CA PHE A 148 8.91 10.58 -3.76
C PHE A 148 10.33 11.15 -3.69
N ASN A 149 10.69 12.00 -4.66
CA ASN A 149 12.00 12.66 -4.71
C ASN A 149 12.10 13.94 -3.86
N GLN A 150 11.04 14.32 -3.16
CA GLN A 150 10.93 15.58 -2.41
C GLN A 150 11.29 16.81 -3.26
N GLN A 151 10.82 16.84 -4.51
CA GLN A 151 11.04 17.92 -5.48
C GLN A 151 9.86 18.88 -5.56
N ARG A 152 10.15 20.17 -5.62
CA ARG A 152 9.15 21.22 -5.84
C ARG A 152 8.51 21.09 -7.20
N VAL A 153 7.23 21.42 -7.30
CA VAL A 153 6.50 21.51 -8.56
C VAL A 153 6.08 22.95 -8.85
N ARG A 154 6.11 23.30 -10.13
CA ARG A 154 5.56 24.53 -10.69
C ARG A 154 4.37 24.20 -11.56
N PHE A 155 3.30 24.99 -11.45
CA PHE A 155 2.13 24.84 -12.30
C PHE A 155 1.31 26.12 -12.40
N VAL A 156 0.45 26.20 -13.41
CA VAL A 156 -0.60 27.22 -13.51
C VAL A 156 -1.87 26.70 -12.83
N TYR A 157 -2.46 27.50 -11.94
CA TYR A 157 -3.67 27.12 -11.21
C TYR A 157 -4.86 28.01 -11.57
N HIS A 158 -5.96 27.38 -12.00
CA HIS A 158 -7.21 28.04 -12.38
C HIS A 158 -8.16 28.11 -11.17
N THR A 159 -8.63 29.30 -10.77
CA THR A 159 -9.53 29.46 -9.60
C THR A 159 -11.00 29.16 -9.92
N ARG A 160 -11.81 28.82 -8.90
CA ARG A 160 -13.23 28.45 -9.07
C ARG A 160 -14.14 29.65 -9.36
N TYR A 161 -13.81 30.82 -8.81
CA TYR A 161 -14.59 32.04 -8.95
C TYR A 161 -13.89 32.98 -9.93
N PRO A 162 -14.53 33.31 -11.05
CA PRO A 162 -14.04 34.26 -12.05
C PRO A 162 -14.35 35.71 -11.63
N ASP A 163 -14.15 36.08 -10.36
CA ASP A 163 -14.00 37.50 -9.98
C ASP A 163 -12.60 37.98 -10.43
N ASP A 164 -12.35 37.92 -11.75
CA ASP A 164 -11.20 38.50 -12.45
C ASP A 164 -9.78 38.04 -12.05
N ARG A 165 -9.63 36.94 -11.32
CA ARG A 165 -8.28 36.41 -11.06
C ARG A 165 -7.80 35.54 -12.22
N ALA A 166 -6.90 36.12 -13.00
CA ALA A 166 -6.16 35.40 -14.03
C ALA A 166 -5.49 34.13 -13.46
N PRO A 167 -5.31 33.07 -14.28
CA PRO A 167 -4.55 31.90 -13.88
C PRO A 167 -3.20 32.32 -13.28
N GLU A 168 -2.93 31.89 -12.06
CA GLU A 168 -1.71 32.28 -11.36
C GLU A 168 -0.72 31.12 -11.38
N GLN A 169 0.56 31.43 -11.65
CA GLN A 169 1.64 30.48 -11.47
C GLN A 169 1.83 30.18 -9.97
N ARG A 170 2.07 28.91 -9.66
CA ARG A 170 2.23 28.38 -8.32
C ARG A 170 3.49 27.53 -8.29
N ASP A 171 4.33 27.85 -7.31
CA ASP A 171 5.40 26.96 -6.86
C ASP A 171 4.93 26.31 -5.55
N ALA A 172 4.93 24.98 -5.49
CA ALA A 172 4.48 24.23 -4.33
C ALA A 172 5.38 23.03 -4.02
N ASP A 173 5.60 22.77 -2.73
CA ASP A 173 6.25 21.56 -2.25
C ASP A 173 5.16 20.49 -2.02
N PRO A 174 5.06 19.45 -2.87
CA PRO A 174 3.97 18.48 -2.81
C PRO A 174 4.17 17.47 -1.68
N TYR A 175 3.17 17.31 -0.80
CA TYR A 175 3.27 16.40 0.35
C TYR A 175 2.40 15.15 0.22
N ALA A 176 1.22 15.27 -0.39
CA ALA A 176 0.32 14.15 -0.59
C ALA A 176 -0.62 14.38 -1.78
N LEU A 177 -1.04 13.28 -2.39
CA LEU A 177 -2.22 13.25 -3.26
C LEU A 177 -3.38 12.64 -2.47
N VAL A 178 -4.54 13.26 -2.59
CA VAL A 178 -5.76 12.86 -1.89
C VAL A 178 -6.87 12.72 -2.93
N SER A 179 -7.60 11.62 -2.91
CA SER A 179 -8.82 11.44 -3.69
C SER A 179 -10.02 11.53 -2.76
N VAL A 180 -10.98 12.40 -3.08
CA VAL A 180 -12.26 12.54 -2.37
C VAL A 180 -13.35 12.50 -3.42
N ASP A 181 -14.26 11.53 -3.31
CA ASP A 181 -15.36 11.31 -4.25
C ASP A 181 -14.90 11.31 -5.72
N GLY A 182 -13.83 10.57 -6.03
CA GLY A 182 -13.24 10.50 -7.38
C GLY A 182 -12.42 11.72 -7.81
N VAL A 183 -12.48 12.82 -7.05
CA VAL A 183 -11.74 14.04 -7.37
C VAL A 183 -10.38 14.04 -6.68
N TRP A 184 -9.33 14.21 -7.49
CA TRP A 184 -7.96 14.28 -7.00
C TRP A 184 -7.52 15.69 -6.61
N TYR A 185 -6.78 15.76 -5.52
CA TYR A 185 -6.20 16.97 -4.96
C TYR A 185 -4.73 16.76 -4.60
N LEU A 186 -3.92 17.80 -4.86
CA LEU A 186 -2.56 17.93 -4.34
C LEU A 186 -2.60 18.72 -3.04
N ARG A 187 -2.10 18.14 -1.95
CA ARG A 187 -1.84 18.84 -0.69
C ARG A 187 -0.34 19.15 -0.58
N GLY A 188 0.00 20.41 -0.30
CA GLY A 188 1.40 20.83 -0.21
C GLY A 188 1.58 22.24 0.32
N TYR A 189 2.83 22.65 0.51
CA TYR A 189 3.18 24.01 0.92
C TYR A 189 3.28 24.93 -0.31
N CYS A 190 2.47 25.98 -0.34
CA CYS A 190 2.47 26.95 -1.43
C CYS A 190 3.42 28.11 -1.12
N HIS A 191 4.40 28.35 -1.99
CA HIS A 191 5.40 29.40 -1.79
C HIS A 191 4.84 30.81 -2.00
N LEU A 192 3.90 30.98 -2.94
CA LEU A 192 3.25 32.28 -3.12
C LEU A 192 2.40 32.67 -1.92
N ARG A 193 1.66 31.72 -1.35
CA ARG A 193 0.74 31.96 -0.21
C ARG A 193 1.38 31.69 1.15
N ARG A 194 2.65 31.29 1.18
CA ARG A 194 3.45 30.98 2.37
C ARG A 194 2.72 30.10 3.39
N GLY A 195 2.14 28.98 2.91
CA GLY A 195 1.36 28.09 3.77
C GLY A 195 0.81 26.86 3.07
N LEU A 196 0.28 25.93 3.88
CA LEU A 196 -0.36 24.71 3.39
C LEU A 196 -1.62 25.02 2.57
N ARG A 197 -1.72 24.39 1.41
CA ARG A 197 -2.88 24.50 0.51
C ARG A 197 -3.22 23.16 -0.13
N ILE A 198 -4.47 23.07 -0.56
CA ILE A 198 -5.02 21.96 -1.31
C ILE A 198 -5.39 22.49 -2.69
N PHE A 199 -4.88 21.83 -3.74
CA PHE A 199 -5.07 22.21 -5.13
C PHE A 199 -5.84 21.10 -5.84
N ARG A 200 -6.98 21.42 -6.45
CA ARG A 200 -7.74 20.44 -7.25
C ARG A 200 -6.95 20.12 -8.52
N LEU A 201 -6.66 18.84 -8.77
CA LEU A 201 -5.80 18.42 -9.87
C LEU A 201 -6.38 18.77 -11.24
N SER A 202 -7.70 18.77 -11.39
CA SER A 202 -8.38 19.19 -12.63
C SER A 202 -8.21 20.67 -12.97
N ARG A 203 -7.70 21.49 -12.04
CA ARG A 203 -7.46 22.93 -12.21
C ARG A 203 -5.97 23.27 -12.34
N ILE A 204 -5.12 22.26 -12.47
CA ILE A 204 -3.68 22.40 -12.68
C ILE A 204 -3.40 22.25 -14.17
N SER A 205 -2.65 23.19 -14.75
CA SER A 205 -2.07 23.08 -16.10
C SER A 205 -0.57 23.38 -16.06
N GLU A 206 0.15 23.03 -17.13
CA GLU A 206 1.58 23.33 -17.30
C GLU A 206 2.44 22.89 -16.09
N LEU A 207 2.19 21.67 -15.62
CA LEU A 207 2.92 21.11 -14.48
C LEU A 207 4.36 20.77 -14.88
N GLN A 208 5.31 21.28 -14.09
CA GLN A 208 6.74 21.01 -14.23
C GLN A 208 7.35 20.63 -12.88
N ILE A 209 8.17 19.59 -12.86
CA ILE A 209 9.00 19.24 -11.70
C ILE A 209 10.25 20.13 -11.76
N LEU A 210 10.58 20.78 -10.65
CA LEU A 210 11.74 21.64 -10.55
C LEU A 210 12.93 20.92 -9.90
N ALA A 211 14.13 21.49 -10.04
CA ALA A 211 15.34 20.96 -9.41
C ALA A 211 15.39 21.22 -7.90
N GLN A 212 14.67 22.23 -7.39
CA GLN A 212 14.63 22.53 -5.97
C GLN A 212 13.98 21.39 -5.20
N THR A 213 14.65 20.95 -4.14
CA THR A 213 14.12 19.97 -3.20
C THR A 213 13.61 20.67 -1.94
N PHE A 214 12.82 19.96 -1.15
CA PHE A 214 12.34 20.41 0.16
C PHE A 214 12.47 19.27 1.17
N GLN A 215 12.49 19.59 2.46
CA GLN A 215 12.30 18.59 3.50
C GLN A 215 10.84 18.62 3.95
N ARG A 216 10.23 17.44 4.05
CA ARG A 216 8.85 17.33 4.53
C ARG A 216 8.83 17.69 6.03
N PRO A 217 7.96 18.62 6.47
CA PRO A 217 7.78 18.88 7.89
C PRO A 217 7.37 17.61 8.62
N ALA A 218 7.90 17.41 9.84
CA ALA A 218 7.57 16.30 10.73
C ALA A 218 6.07 16.24 11.07
#